data_AF-A0A378B776-F1
#
_entry.id   AF-A0A378B776-F1
#
_cell.length_a   1.000
_cell.length_b   1.000
_cell.length_c   1.000
_cell.angle_alpha   90.00
_cell.angle_beta   90.00
_cell.angle_gamma   90.00
#
_symmetry.space_group_name_H-M   'P 1'
#
loop_
_entity.id
_entity.type
_entity.pdbx_description
1 polymer ?
#
loop_
_entity_poly.entity_id
_entity_poly.type
_entity_poly.pdbx_seq_one_letter_code
_entity_poly.pdbx_strand_id
1 'polypeptide(L)' 'MSERKAMAMALVDRALQAPDYDEEIAGPAQDEEFVLAHADNVEAAGFVSHLKLPHYVDFQAELALLKRLQRENERG' A
#
# COMPACT_ATOMS: atom_id res chain seq x y z
N MET A 1 5.29 -0.19 26.43
CA MET A 1 5.09 -0.44 24.97
C MET A 1 3.82 -1.25 24.70
N SER A 2 3.49 -2.24 25.56
CA SER A 2 2.29 -3.09 25.42
C SER A 2 0.95 -2.32 25.47
N GLU A 3 0.79 -1.39 26.42
CA GLU A 3 -0.48 -0.67 26.63
C GLU A 3 -0.90 0.20 25.45
N ARG A 4 0.04 0.93 24.83
CA ARG A 4 -0.25 1.70 23.61
C ARG A 4 -0.73 0.82 22.46
N LYS A 5 -0.16 -0.39 22.31
CA LYS A 5 -0.60 -1.34 21.28
C LYS A 5 -2.00 -1.85 21.60
N ALA A 6 -2.29 -2.18 22.86
CA ALA A 6 -3.62 -2.60 23.28
C ALA A 6 -4.68 -1.51 23.05
N MET A 7 -4.37 -0.25 23.43
CA MET A 7 -5.26 0.89 23.18
C MET A 7 -5.49 1.12 21.67
N ALA A 8 -4.43 1.08 20.86
CA ALA A 8 -4.55 1.24 19.41
C ALA A 8 -5.38 0.13 18.77
N MET A 9 -5.18 -1.14 19.18
CA MET A 9 -5.97 -2.27 18.71
C MET A 9 -7.45 -2.11 19.04
N ALA A 10 -7.79 -1.65 20.26
CA ALA A 10 -9.18 -1.41 20.65
C ALA A 10 -9.84 -0.29 19.85
N LEU A 11 -9.11 0.77 19.53
CA LEU A 11 -9.62 1.87 18.69
C LEU A 11 -9.86 1.42 17.25
N VAL A 12 -8.93 0.64 16.67
CA VAL A 12 -9.07 0.10 15.31
C VAL A 12 -10.18 -0.94 15.25
N ASP A 13 -10.30 -1.83 16.24
CA ASP A 13 -11.40 -2.81 16.32
C ASP A 13 -12.77 -2.14 16.27
N ARG A 14 -12.98 -1.07 17.06
CA ARG A 14 -14.22 -0.30 16.99
C ARG A 14 -14.44 0.38 15.64
N ALA A 15 -13.38 0.89 15.00
CA ALA A 15 -13.49 1.53 13.70
C ALA A 15 -13.87 0.54 12.59
N LEU A 16 -13.38 -0.70 12.65
CA LEU A 16 -13.70 -1.77 11.70
C LEU A 16 -15.11 -2.35 11.87
N GLN A 17 -15.76 -2.11 13.02
CA GLN A 17 -17.18 -2.45 13.23
C GLN A 17 -18.14 -1.46 12.55
N ALA A 18 -17.66 -0.45 11.81
CA ALA A 18 -18.50 0.50 11.08
C ALA A 18 -19.63 -0.16 10.23
N PRO A 19 -19.39 -1.27 9.50
CA PRO A 19 -20.45 -1.97 8.76
C PRO A 19 -21.55 -2.56 9.66
N ASP A 20 -21.21 -3.00 10.88
CA ASP A 20 -22.18 -3.60 11.82
C ASP A 20 -23.13 -2.55 12.42
N TYR A 21 -22.71 -1.28 12.44
CA TYR A 21 -23.48 -0.15 12.95
C TYR A 21 -24.04 0.77 11.86
N ASP A 22 -23.93 0.37 10.58
CA ASP A 22 -24.35 1.17 9.41
C ASP A 22 -23.72 2.58 9.39
N GLU A 23 -22.45 2.66 9.81
CA GLU A 23 -21.68 3.90 9.84
C GLU A 23 -21.05 4.20 8.47
N GLU A 24 -21.10 5.47 8.05
CA GLU A 24 -20.39 5.91 6.85
C GLU A 24 -18.88 5.84 7.06
N ILE A 25 -18.16 5.29 6.07
CA ILE A 25 -16.70 5.25 6.05
C ILE A 25 -16.19 6.67 5.78
N ALA A 26 -15.82 7.38 6.84
CA ALA A 26 -15.34 8.76 6.78
C ALA A 26 -13.81 8.86 6.73
N GLY A 27 -13.09 7.77 6.97
CA GLY A 27 -11.62 7.78 6.93
C GLY A 27 -10.97 6.40 6.92
N PRO A 28 -9.63 6.37 6.74
CA PRO A 28 -8.89 5.15 6.47
C PRO A 28 -8.92 4.11 7.58
N ALA A 29 -9.21 4.50 8.83
CA ALA A 29 -9.28 3.57 9.96
C ALA A 29 -10.55 2.70 9.94
N GLN A 30 -11.58 3.10 9.19
CA GLN A 30 -12.84 2.38 9.04
C GLN A 30 -12.87 1.52 7.76
N ASP A 31 -11.85 1.65 6.90
CA ASP A 31 -11.70 0.85 5.69
C ASP A 31 -10.96 -0.44 6.01
N GLU A 32 -11.71 -1.55 6.06
CA GLU A 32 -11.20 -2.86 6.45
C GLU A 32 -10.09 -3.37 5.53
N GLU A 33 -10.24 -3.21 4.21
CA GLU A 33 -9.24 -3.65 3.24
C GLU A 33 -7.95 -2.85 3.39
N PHE A 34 -8.06 -1.52 3.50
CA PHE A 34 -6.90 -0.66 3.66
C PHE A 34 -6.15 -0.94 4.97
N VAL A 35 -6.86 -1.11 6.08
CA VAL A 35 -6.25 -1.37 7.40
C VAL A 35 -5.60 -2.75 7.44
N LEU A 36 -6.33 -3.82 7.09
CA LEU A 36 -5.84 -5.18 7.25
C LEU A 36 -4.71 -5.52 6.27
N ALA A 37 -4.74 -4.98 5.04
CA ALA A 37 -3.69 -5.21 4.05
C ALA A 37 -2.34 -4.53 4.40
N HIS A 38 -2.32 -3.55 5.31
CA HIS A 38 -1.12 -2.77 5.65
C HIS A 38 -0.73 -2.81 7.14
N ALA A 39 -1.50 -3.51 7.99
CA ALA A 39 -1.24 -3.57 9.42
C ALA A 39 -0.05 -4.48 9.80
N ASP A 40 0.24 -5.51 9.00
CA ASP A 40 1.38 -6.40 9.25
C ASP A 40 2.68 -5.76 8.76
N ASN A 41 3.52 -5.38 9.73
CA ASN A 41 4.81 -4.78 9.46
C ASN A 41 5.83 -5.75 8.84
N VAL A 42 5.66 -7.06 9.02
CA VAL A 42 6.57 -8.08 8.45
C VAL A 42 6.39 -8.10 6.94
N GLU A 43 5.14 -8.15 6.47
CA GLU A 43 4.82 -8.14 5.04
C GLU A 43 5.20 -6.80 4.41
N ALA A 44 4.81 -5.68 5.03
CA ALA A 44 5.12 -4.34 4.52
C ALA A 44 6.64 -4.06 4.46
N ALA A 45 7.40 -4.43 5.50
CA ALA A 45 8.84 -4.23 5.52
C ALA A 45 9.58 -5.17 4.54
N GLY A 46 9.07 -6.39 4.36
CA GLY A 46 9.54 -7.34 3.36
C GLY A 46 9.36 -6.80 1.95
N PHE A 47 8.16 -6.28 1.64
CA PHE A 47 7.89 -5.63 0.37
C PHE A 47 8.78 -4.39 0.17
N VAL A 48 8.84 -3.43 1.09
CA VAL A 48 9.73 -2.27 0.88
C VAL A 48 11.19 -2.69 0.71
N SER A 49 11.63 -3.74 1.39
CA SER A 49 13.00 -4.25 1.25
C SER A 49 13.26 -4.96 -0.08
N HIS A 50 12.25 -5.54 -0.73
CA HIS A 50 12.40 -6.24 -2.01
C HIS A 50 12.84 -5.29 -3.13
N LEU A 51 12.54 -3.98 -3.04
CA LEU A 51 12.97 -2.98 -4.02
C LEU A 51 14.50 -2.85 -4.14
N LYS A 52 15.25 -3.31 -3.13
CA LYS A 52 16.73 -3.37 -3.19
C LYS A 52 17.25 -4.55 -4.01
N LEU A 53 16.40 -5.55 -4.28
CA LEU A 53 16.79 -6.68 -5.11
C LEU A 53 16.92 -6.23 -6.58
N PRO A 54 17.60 -7.01 -7.43
CA PRO A 54 17.84 -6.60 -8.80
C PRO A 54 16.55 -6.57 -9.64
N HIS A 55 16.12 -5.37 -10.03
CA HIS A 55 14.95 -5.12 -10.91
C HIS A 55 15.35 -4.67 -12.33
N TYR A 56 16.55 -5.05 -12.77
CA TYR A 56 17.11 -4.52 -14.03
C TYR A 56 16.35 -5.01 -15.29
N VAL A 57 15.71 -6.17 -15.24
CA VAL A 57 14.92 -6.70 -16.36
C VAL A 57 13.66 -5.84 -16.57
N ASP A 58 12.90 -5.62 -15.50
CA ASP A 58 11.69 -4.78 -15.53
C ASP A 58 12.03 -3.34 -15.90
N PHE A 59 13.11 -2.80 -15.31
CA PHE A 59 13.59 -1.47 -15.64
C PHE A 59 14.02 -1.32 -17.11
N GLN A 60 14.62 -2.36 -17.70
CA GLN A 60 14.96 -2.36 -19.13
C GLN A 60 13.73 -2.36 -20.04
N ALA A 61 12.66 -3.06 -19.66
CA ALA A 61 11.41 -3.06 -20.39
C ALA A 61 10.77 -1.65 -20.40
N GLU A 62 10.71 -1.00 -19.25
CA GLU A 62 10.21 0.38 -19.11
C GLU A 62 11.07 1.38 -19.89
N LEU A 63 12.41 1.26 -19.84
CA LEU A 63 13.30 2.11 -20.63
C LEU A 63 13.12 1.92 -22.15
N ALA A 64 12.85 0.70 -22.60
CA ALA A 64 12.59 0.44 -24.02
C ALA A 64 11.30 1.13 -24.47
N LEU A 65 10.25 1.07 -23.66
CA LEU A 65 8.99 1.78 -23.89
C LEU A 65 9.21 3.30 -23.93
N LEU A 66 9.90 3.86 -22.94
CA LEU A 66 10.19 5.29 -22.86
C LEU A 66 10.95 5.79 -24.11
N LYS A 67 11.99 5.06 -24.54
CA LYS A 67 12.77 5.40 -25.74
C LYS A 67 11.93 5.36 -27.01
N ARG A 68 10.96 4.45 -27.10
CA ARG A 68 10.04 4.37 -28.23
C ARG A 68 9.13 5.61 -28.27
N LEU A 69 8.52 5.96 -27.14
CA LEU A 69 7.65 7.15 -27.02
C LEU A 69 8.40 8.44 -27.37
N GLN A 70 9.67 8.58 -26.93
CA GLN A 70 10.51 9.72 -27.28
C GLN A 70 10.73 9.85 -28.79
N ARG A 71 11.04 8.73 -29.49
CA ARG A 71 11.22 8.74 -30.95
C ARG A 71 9.94 9.01 -31.73
N GLU A 72 8.80 8.58 -31.21
CA GLU A 72 7.49 8.86 -31.81
C GLU A 72 7.16 10.36 -31.68
N ASN A 73 7.47 10.98 -30.53
CA ASN A 73 7.28 12.41 -30.31
C ASN A 73 8.23 13.30 -31.15
N GLU A 74 9.47 12.86 -31.40
CA GLU A 74 10.43 13.58 -32.26
C GLU A 74 10.10 13.51 -33.76
N ARG A 75 9.21 12.58 -34.16
CA ARG A 75 8.80 12.35 -35.55
C ARG A 75 7.47 13.00 -35.93
N GLY A 76 6.73 13.53 -34.95
CA GLY A 76 5.52 14.35 -35.16
C GLY A 76 5.86 15.82 -35.21
#